data_AF-A0A1I6LZJ1-F1
#
_entry.id   AF-A0A1I6LZJ1-F1
#
_cell.length_a   1.000
_cell.length_b   1.000
_cell.length_c   1.000
_cell.angle_alpha   90.00
_cell.angle_beta   90.00
_cell.angle_gamma   90.00
#
_symmetry.space_group_name_H-M   'P 1'
#
loop_
_entity.id
_entity.type
_entity.pdbx_description
1 polymer ?
#
loop_
_entity_poly.entity_id
_entity_poly.type
_entity_poly.pdbx_seq_one_letter_code
_entity_poly.pdbx_strand_id
1 'polypeptide(L)'
;MAIFIIQHHNKIFARSVVEEDGETRIGDAMKYIKKNEVHVIDIAKLSEDKQAFVFGDAIRTLYDLQLGQYSGDEGVNPPSRIVVFIDELNKYASKEVPKNSPILKQVLDVSERGRSLGVVLFAAEQFRSAIHDRVTGNCSTHAYGRTNSIEVSKSDYKSVPAVYKNMMTRLKQGEYIIQNPIFRSLLNIKFPKPIYKQFK
;
A
#
# COMPACT_ATOMS: atom_id res chain seq x y z
N MET A 1 -0.19 7.03 17.41
CA MET A 1 -0.53 7.33 16.01
C MET A 1 0.18 8.62 15.65
N ALA A 2 1.05 8.62 14.65
CA ALA A 2 1.71 9.83 14.15
C ALA A 2 1.14 10.18 12.77
N ILE A 3 0.93 11.47 12.50
CA ILE A 3 0.41 11.95 11.21
C ILE A 3 1.44 12.94 10.66
N PHE A 4 1.95 12.66 9.47
CA PHE A 4 2.87 13.51 8.72
C PHE A 4 2.09 14.15 7.57
N ILE A 5 1.95 15.47 7.59
CA ILE A 5 1.28 16.23 6.53
C ILE A 5 2.36 16.87 5.66
N ILE A 6 2.37 16.55 4.36
CA ILE A 6 3.34 17.14 3.45
C ILE A 6 2.79 18.45 2.88
N GLN A 7 3.45 19.55 3.20
CA GLN A 7 3.06 20.87 2.73
C GLN A 7 3.43 21.10 1.25
N HIS A 8 2.56 21.81 0.52
CA HIS A 8 2.62 21.99 -0.94
C HIS A 8 3.74 22.94 -1.41
N HIS A 9 4.37 23.71 -0.51
CA HIS A 9 5.39 24.68 -0.92
C HIS A 9 6.54 23.97 -1.67
N ASN A 10 7.13 24.61 -2.68
CA ASN A 10 8.22 24.05 -3.52
C ASN A 10 9.51 23.66 -2.75
N LYS A 11 9.43 23.59 -1.43
CA LYS A 11 10.45 23.25 -0.45
C LYS A 11 10.55 21.75 -0.14
N ILE A 12 9.89 20.84 -0.88
CA ILE A 12 10.11 19.38 -0.71
C ILE A 12 11.61 19.01 -0.84
N PHE A 13 12.38 19.82 -1.57
CA PHE A 13 13.84 19.68 -1.70
C PHE A 13 14.64 20.72 -0.89
N ALA A 14 13.98 21.54 -0.08
CA ALA A 14 14.68 22.50 0.76
C ALA A 14 15.45 21.73 1.85
N ARG A 15 16.72 22.11 2.04
CA ARG A 15 17.54 21.53 3.11
C ARG A 15 17.08 21.94 4.51
N SER A 16 16.43 23.11 4.62
CA SER A 16 15.96 23.70 5.86
C SER A 16 14.65 23.06 6.30
N VAL A 17 14.66 22.53 7.52
CA VAL A 17 13.48 22.11 8.26
C VAL A 17 13.17 23.22 9.27
N VAL A 18 11.93 23.69 9.31
CA VAL A 18 11.49 24.65 10.33
C VAL A 18 10.95 23.87 11.52
N GLU A 19 11.82 23.56 12.49
CA GLU A 19 11.45 22.77 13.68
C GLU A 19 10.36 23.45 14.52
N GLU A 20 10.30 24.79 14.53
CA GLU A 20 9.27 25.56 15.22
C GLU A 20 7.85 25.29 14.69
N ASP A 21 7.72 24.98 13.40
CA ASP A 21 6.47 24.62 12.74
C ASP A 21 6.18 23.10 12.84
N GLY A 22 7.02 22.35 13.57
CA GLY A 22 6.94 20.89 13.67
C GLY A 22 7.31 20.17 12.37
N GLU A 23 8.04 20.83 11.46
CA GLU A 23 8.52 20.17 10.25
C GLU A 23 9.55 19.09 10.60
N THR A 24 9.55 18.00 9.82
CA THR A 24 10.56 16.95 9.94
C THR A 24 10.81 16.31 8.59
N ARG A 25 11.94 15.61 8.45
CA ARG A 25 12.19 14.78 7.27
C ARG A 25 11.50 13.44 7.47
N ILE A 26 10.78 13.00 6.45
CA ILE A 26 10.07 11.70 6.46
C ILE A 26 11.04 10.57 6.80
N GLY A 27 12.23 10.56 6.18
CA GLY A 27 13.27 9.58 6.47
C GLY A 27 13.64 9.52 7.96
N ASP A 28 13.82 10.68 8.60
CA ASP A 28 14.20 10.75 10.01
C ASP A 28 13.06 10.32 10.93
N ALA A 29 11.83 10.72 10.63
CA ALA A 29 10.67 10.26 11.37
C ALA A 29 10.45 8.74 11.24
N MET A 30 10.71 8.18 10.06
CA MET A 30 10.52 6.76 9.77
C MET A 30 11.57 5.85 10.39
N LYS A 31 12.82 6.32 10.55
CA LYS A 31 13.89 5.54 11.22
C LYS A 31 13.52 5.09 12.63
N TYR A 32 12.70 5.86 13.33
CA TYR A 32 12.32 5.61 14.71
C TYR A 32 10.92 4.99 14.88
N ILE A 33 10.34 4.43 13.83
CA ILE A 33 9.06 3.68 13.92
C ILE A 33 9.21 2.52 14.90
N LYS A 34 8.25 2.39 15.83
CA LYS A 34 8.23 1.31 16.84
C LYS A 34 7.09 0.34 16.60
N LYS A 35 7.17 -0.80 17.28
CA LYS A 35 6.09 -1.80 17.32
C LYS A 35 4.78 -1.17 17.82
N ASN A 36 3.65 -1.65 17.29
CA ASN A 36 2.29 -1.21 17.66
C ASN A 36 1.99 0.27 17.39
N GLU A 37 2.74 0.92 16.50
CA GLU A 37 2.46 2.28 16.06
C GLU A 37 1.73 2.29 14.72
N VAL A 38 0.96 3.34 14.50
CA VAL A 38 0.32 3.66 13.22
C VAL A 38 0.84 5.02 12.79
N HIS A 39 1.40 5.07 11.59
CA HIS A 39 1.96 6.26 10.97
C HIS A 39 1.18 6.55 9.70
N VAL A 40 0.73 7.80 9.53
CA VAL A 40 -0.04 8.25 8.37
C VAL A 40 0.77 9.32 7.66
N ILE A 41 1.04 9.14 6.36
CA ILE A 41 1.68 10.15 5.52
C ILE A 41 0.60 10.72 4.59
N ASP A 42 0.10 11.92 4.92
CA ASP A 42 -0.89 12.62 4.11
C ASP A 42 -0.20 13.33 2.94
N ILE A 43 -0.44 12.78 1.74
CA ILE A 43 0.07 13.26 0.46
C ILE A 43 -1.04 13.76 -0.47
N ALA A 44 -2.28 13.88 0.03
CA ALA A 44 -3.44 14.17 -0.81
C ALA A 44 -3.35 15.53 -1.52
N LYS A 45 -2.63 16.49 -0.93
CA LYS A 45 -2.42 17.82 -1.49
C LYS A 45 -1.29 17.90 -2.51
N LEU A 46 -0.52 16.83 -2.73
CA LEU A 46 0.61 16.83 -3.65
C LEU A 46 0.20 16.45 -5.08
N SER A 47 0.94 16.92 -6.07
CA SER A 47 0.83 16.41 -7.45
C SER A 47 1.26 14.95 -7.54
N GLU A 48 0.81 14.22 -8.55
CA GLU A 48 1.10 12.78 -8.72
C GLU A 48 2.61 12.48 -8.71
N ASP A 49 3.42 13.27 -9.41
CA ASP A 49 4.88 13.11 -9.41
C ASP A 49 5.50 13.24 -8.01
N LYS A 50 4.98 14.18 -7.20
CA LYS A 50 5.41 14.39 -5.82
C LYS A 50 4.93 13.26 -4.91
N GLN A 51 3.72 12.75 -5.12
CA GLN A 51 3.20 11.57 -4.41
C GLN A 51 4.08 10.33 -4.69
N ALA A 52 4.46 10.11 -5.96
CA ALA A 52 5.34 9.03 -6.36
C ALA A 52 6.74 9.16 -5.72
N PHE A 53 7.29 10.38 -5.68
CA PHE A 53 8.58 10.62 -5.01
C PHE A 53 8.52 10.27 -3.52
N VAL A 54 7.51 10.78 -2.80
CA VAL A 54 7.34 10.50 -1.36
C VAL A 54 7.17 9.02 -1.11
N PHE A 55 6.35 8.33 -1.91
CA PHE A 55 6.18 6.89 -1.80
C PHE A 55 7.52 6.16 -1.96
N GLY A 56 8.28 6.51 -3.00
CA GLY A 56 9.55 5.86 -3.29
C GLY A 56 10.61 6.08 -2.20
N ASP A 57 10.66 7.28 -1.63
CA ASP A 57 11.54 7.62 -0.51
C ASP A 57 11.15 6.85 0.77
N ALA A 58 9.85 6.78 1.06
CA ALA A 58 9.33 6.04 2.20
C ALA A 58 9.65 4.54 2.10
N ILE A 59 9.31 3.89 0.99
CA ILE A 59 9.61 2.45 0.80
C ILE A 59 11.10 2.17 0.92
N ARG A 60 11.95 3.00 0.31
CA ARG A 60 13.40 2.85 0.41
C ARG A 60 13.88 2.97 1.85
N THR A 61 13.41 3.98 2.58
CA THR A 61 13.75 4.17 4.00
C THR A 61 13.35 2.96 4.84
N LEU A 62 12.17 2.37 4.61
CA LEU A 62 11.74 1.16 5.32
C LEU A 62 12.65 -0.03 5.03
N TYR A 63 13.14 -0.18 3.80
CA TYR A 63 14.09 -1.22 3.45
C TYR A 63 15.45 -1.01 4.10
N ASP A 64 15.99 0.19 4.04
CA ASP A 64 17.27 0.50 4.69
C ASP A 64 17.17 0.25 6.20
N LEU A 65 16.02 0.58 6.79
CA LEU A 65 15.70 0.28 8.18
C LEU A 65 15.63 -1.23 8.48
N GLN A 66 14.92 -2.02 7.67
CA GLN A 66 14.81 -3.48 7.86
C GLN A 66 16.11 -4.23 7.56
N LEU A 67 16.98 -3.69 6.70
CA LEU A 67 18.31 -4.22 6.42
C LEU A 67 19.34 -3.86 7.50
N GLY A 68 18.95 -3.07 8.51
CA GLY A 68 19.84 -2.68 9.59
C GLY A 68 20.88 -1.63 9.21
N GLN A 69 20.66 -0.86 8.14
CA GLN A 69 21.55 0.25 7.75
C GLN A 69 21.70 1.31 8.85
N TYR A 70 20.71 1.41 9.74
CA TYR A 70 20.68 2.35 10.87
C TYR A 70 20.96 1.69 12.22
N SER A 71 21.49 0.46 12.26
CA SER A 71 21.71 -0.27 13.53
C SER A 71 22.76 0.39 14.45
N GLY A 72 23.57 1.31 13.91
CA GLY A 72 24.54 2.09 14.69
C GLY A 72 23.95 3.37 15.31
N ASP A 73 22.73 3.75 14.95
CA ASP A 73 22.08 4.95 15.46
C ASP A 73 21.40 4.64 16.81
N GLU A 74 21.63 5.50 17.80
CA GLU A 74 21.04 5.32 19.13
C GLU A 74 19.49 5.33 19.08
N GLY A 75 18.88 4.33 19.71
CA GLY A 75 17.42 4.25 19.83
C GLY A 75 16.69 3.71 18.59
N VAL A 76 17.41 3.34 17.53
CA VAL A 76 16.82 2.67 16.36
C VAL A 76 16.63 1.19 16.65
N ASN A 77 15.37 0.76 16.72
CA ASN A 77 14.99 -0.63 16.91
C ASN A 77 13.74 -0.96 16.08
N PRO A 78 13.92 -1.35 14.81
CA PRO A 78 12.81 -1.53 13.90
C PRO A 78 11.92 -2.72 14.29
N PRO A 79 10.60 -2.63 14.05
CA PRO A 79 9.72 -3.75 14.27
C PRO A 79 10.01 -4.87 13.27
N SER A 80 9.82 -6.14 13.69
CA SER A 80 10.05 -7.31 12.83
C SER A 80 9.17 -7.36 11.58
N ARG A 81 8.05 -6.62 11.59
CA ARG A 81 7.15 -6.49 10.44
C ARG A 81 6.60 -5.08 10.34
N ILE A 82 6.58 -4.54 9.13
CA ILE A 82 5.97 -3.25 8.79
C ILE A 82 4.92 -3.50 7.70
N VAL A 83 3.69 -3.06 7.95
CA VAL A 83 2.61 -3.13 6.95
C VAL A 83 2.44 -1.74 6.34
N VAL A 84 2.66 -1.64 5.04
CA VAL A 84 2.49 -0.41 4.28
C VAL A 84 1.13 -0.43 3.62
N PHE A 85 0.29 0.53 3.99
CA PHE A 85 -1.03 0.72 3.38
C PHE A 85 -0.93 1.70 2.21
N ILE A 86 -1.44 1.31 1.06
CA ILE A 86 -1.53 2.17 -0.12
C ILE A 86 -2.97 2.22 -0.58
N ASP A 87 -3.50 3.42 -0.72
CA ASP A 87 -4.73 3.64 -1.47
C ASP A 87 -4.39 3.94 -2.93
N GLU A 88 -5.26 3.52 -3.85
CA GLU A 88 -5.10 3.71 -5.31
C GLU A 88 -3.77 3.17 -5.87
N LEU A 89 -3.52 1.87 -5.69
CA LEU A 89 -2.29 1.21 -6.17
C LEU A 89 -1.98 1.45 -7.66
N ASN A 90 -3.01 1.61 -8.49
CA ASN A 90 -2.87 1.86 -9.91
C ASN A 90 -2.06 3.13 -10.23
N LYS A 91 -2.04 4.13 -9.35
CA LYS A 91 -1.17 5.31 -9.51
C LYS A 91 0.32 4.95 -9.57
N TYR A 92 0.71 3.91 -8.83
CA TYR A 92 2.13 3.51 -8.68
C TYR A 92 2.49 2.28 -9.52
N ALA A 93 1.50 1.45 -9.85
CA ALA A 93 1.71 0.16 -10.50
C ALA A 93 0.67 -0.18 -11.58
N SER A 94 0.21 0.80 -12.35
CA SER A 94 -0.66 0.56 -13.51
C SER A 94 0.05 -0.19 -14.64
N LYS A 95 -0.71 -0.95 -15.44
CA LYS A 95 -0.24 -1.59 -16.69
C LYS A 95 0.25 -0.58 -17.74
N GLU A 96 -0.22 0.67 -17.66
CA GLU A 96 0.12 1.74 -18.59
C GLU A 96 1.44 2.44 -18.23
N VAL A 97 1.93 2.27 -17.00
CA VAL A 97 3.19 2.88 -16.56
C VAL A 97 4.36 2.25 -17.31
N PRO A 98 5.30 3.05 -17.85
CA PRO A 98 6.47 2.53 -18.53
C PRO A 98 7.24 1.50 -17.69
N LYS A 99 7.69 0.41 -18.31
CA LYS A 99 8.44 -0.69 -17.62
C LYS A 99 9.72 -0.22 -16.91
N ASN A 100 10.30 0.89 -17.36
CA ASN A 100 11.50 1.49 -16.77
C ASN A 100 11.20 2.46 -15.62
N SER A 101 9.92 2.72 -15.31
CA SER A 101 9.48 3.63 -14.26
C SER A 101 10.07 3.22 -12.90
N PRO A 102 10.81 4.12 -12.21
CA PRO A 102 11.39 3.84 -10.90
C PRO A 102 10.36 3.44 -9.87
N ILE A 103 9.18 4.09 -9.88
CA ILE A 103 8.12 3.85 -8.92
C ILE A 103 7.51 2.45 -9.07
N LEU A 104 7.27 2.02 -10.32
CA LEU A 104 6.79 0.67 -10.62
C LEU A 104 7.80 -0.37 -10.17
N LYS A 105 9.10 -0.14 -10.40
CA LYS A 105 10.17 -1.05 -9.93
C LYS A 105 10.18 -1.19 -8.42
N GLN A 106 9.95 -0.11 -7.67
CA GLN A 106 9.86 -0.18 -6.21
C GLN A 106 8.64 -0.98 -5.75
N VAL A 107 7.46 -0.78 -6.36
CA VAL A 107 6.27 -1.58 -6.02
C VAL A 107 6.49 -3.06 -6.36
N LEU A 108 7.07 -3.36 -7.52
CA LEU A 108 7.42 -4.72 -7.91
C LEU A 108 8.37 -5.35 -6.90
N ASP A 109 9.40 -4.61 -6.49
CA ASP A 109 10.37 -5.07 -5.50
C ASP A 109 9.71 -5.42 -4.15
N VAL A 110 8.81 -4.56 -3.66
CA VAL A 110 8.02 -4.83 -2.45
C VAL A 110 7.13 -6.05 -2.61
N SER A 111 6.48 -6.20 -3.76
CA SER A 111 5.63 -7.38 -4.01
C SER A 111 6.42 -8.68 -4.09
N GLU A 112 7.64 -8.65 -4.63
CA GLU A 112 8.47 -9.85 -4.89
C GLU A 112 9.35 -10.24 -3.69
N ARG A 113 9.94 -9.26 -3.00
CA ARG A 113 10.96 -9.48 -1.95
C ARG A 113 10.59 -8.91 -0.59
N GLY A 114 9.58 -8.05 -0.48
CA GLY A 114 9.23 -7.38 0.78
C GLY A 114 9.04 -8.35 1.95
N ARG A 115 8.44 -9.52 1.70
CA ARG A 115 8.20 -10.56 2.73
C ARG A 115 9.47 -11.00 3.46
N SER A 116 10.59 -11.19 2.74
CA SER A 116 11.85 -11.62 3.35
C SER A 116 12.49 -10.53 4.22
N LEU A 117 12.14 -9.27 3.97
CA LEU A 117 12.59 -8.10 4.72
C LEU A 117 11.57 -7.65 5.78
N GLY A 118 10.52 -8.44 6.05
CA GLY A 118 9.49 -8.05 7.01
C GLY A 118 8.58 -6.90 6.54
N VAL A 119 8.63 -6.48 5.27
CA VAL A 119 7.75 -5.45 4.71
C VAL A 119 6.58 -6.09 3.98
N VAL A 120 5.36 -5.73 4.37
CA VAL A 120 4.13 -6.24 3.77
C VAL A 120 3.39 -5.10 3.09
N LEU A 121 3.09 -5.27 1.81
CA LEU A 121 2.23 -4.35 1.07
C LEU A 121 0.76 -4.73 1.25
N PHE A 122 -0.04 -3.79 1.75
CA PHE A 122 -1.50 -3.88 1.77
C PHE A 122 -2.05 -2.75 0.91
N ALA A 123 -2.62 -3.07 -0.24
CA ALA A 123 -3.03 -2.06 -1.19
C ALA A 123 -4.52 -2.18 -1.54
N ALA A 124 -5.17 -1.04 -1.74
CA ALA A 124 -6.54 -0.92 -2.21
C ALA A 124 -6.57 -0.32 -3.61
N GLU A 125 -7.50 -0.79 -4.44
CA GLU A 125 -7.69 -0.32 -5.80
C GLU A 125 -9.10 -0.73 -6.32
N GLN A 126 -9.59 -0.07 -7.36
CA GLN A 126 -10.96 -0.27 -7.86
C GLN A 126 -11.08 -1.38 -8.91
N PHE A 127 -10.04 -1.58 -9.73
CA PHE A 127 -10.03 -2.46 -10.90
C PHE A 127 -8.73 -3.27 -10.97
N ARG A 128 -8.76 -4.53 -10.51
CA ARG A 128 -7.58 -5.41 -10.53
C ARG A 128 -6.87 -5.42 -11.87
N SER A 129 -7.65 -5.38 -12.95
CA SER A 129 -7.13 -5.37 -14.31
C SER A 129 -6.35 -4.13 -14.71
N ALA A 130 -6.42 -3.04 -13.95
CA ALA A 130 -5.59 -1.86 -14.14
C ALA A 130 -4.18 -2.05 -13.55
N ILE A 131 -4.00 -3.02 -12.65
CA ILE A 131 -2.74 -3.25 -11.94
C ILE A 131 -1.82 -4.16 -12.74
N HIS A 132 -0.52 -3.84 -12.73
CA HIS A 132 0.52 -4.61 -13.40
C HIS A 132 0.52 -6.10 -12.98
N ASP A 133 0.56 -7.00 -13.97
CA ASP A 133 0.41 -8.46 -13.78
C ASP A 133 1.41 -9.05 -12.79
N ARG A 134 2.66 -8.58 -12.80
CA ARG A 134 3.67 -9.02 -11.82
C ARG A 134 3.32 -8.62 -10.38
N VAL A 135 2.70 -7.46 -10.16
CA VAL A 135 2.31 -7.06 -8.80
C VAL A 135 1.19 -7.99 -8.32
N THR A 136 0.13 -8.14 -9.12
CA THR A 136 -0.99 -9.01 -8.76
C THR A 136 -0.63 -10.49 -8.70
N GLY A 137 0.37 -10.94 -9.47
CA GLY A 137 0.88 -12.31 -9.47
C GLY A 137 1.75 -12.66 -8.26
N ASN A 138 2.40 -11.68 -7.63
CA ASN A 138 3.19 -11.88 -6.41
C ASN A 138 2.38 -11.64 -5.12
N CYS A 139 1.22 -10.98 -5.21
CA CYS A 139 0.31 -10.85 -4.08
C CYS A 139 -0.27 -12.21 -3.69
N SER A 140 -0.05 -12.63 -2.43
CA SER A 140 -0.57 -13.90 -1.92
C SER A 140 -2.05 -13.83 -1.52
N THR A 141 -2.52 -12.68 -1.04
CA THR A 141 -3.88 -12.52 -0.52
C THR A 141 -4.64 -11.52 -1.37
N HIS A 142 -5.87 -11.87 -1.75
CA HIS A 142 -6.78 -10.97 -2.43
C HIS A 142 -8.10 -10.88 -1.68
N ALA A 143 -8.64 -9.67 -1.58
CA ALA A 143 -9.96 -9.41 -1.03
C ALA A 143 -10.80 -8.71 -2.11
N TYR A 144 -11.79 -9.42 -2.64
CA TYR A 144 -12.66 -8.89 -3.69
C TYR A 144 -13.93 -8.34 -3.06
N GLY A 145 -14.16 -7.04 -3.20
CA GLY A 145 -15.44 -6.41 -2.90
C GLY A 145 -16.43 -6.58 -4.05
N ARG A 146 -17.48 -5.75 -4.07
CA ARG A 146 -18.43 -5.71 -5.19
C ARG A 146 -17.70 -5.26 -6.47
N THR A 147 -17.71 -6.10 -7.50
CA THR A 147 -17.01 -5.85 -8.77
C THR A 147 -17.99 -5.90 -9.93
N ASN A 148 -17.86 -5.02 -10.91
CA ASN A 148 -18.77 -5.00 -12.06
C ASN A 148 -18.53 -6.19 -13.02
N SER A 149 -19.55 -6.57 -13.81
CA SER A 149 -19.47 -7.73 -14.70
C SER A 149 -18.41 -7.60 -15.79
N ILE A 150 -18.15 -6.38 -16.28
CA ILE A 150 -17.14 -6.09 -17.31
C ILE A 150 -15.75 -6.43 -16.77
N GLU A 151 -15.44 -5.98 -15.55
CA GLU A 151 -14.19 -6.20 -14.88
C GLU A 151 -13.96 -7.69 -14.58
N VAL A 152 -14.97 -8.36 -14.02
CA VAL A 152 -14.92 -9.80 -13.71
C VAL A 152 -14.75 -10.68 -14.96
N SER A 153 -15.11 -10.16 -16.13
CA SER A 153 -14.93 -10.86 -17.42
C SER A 153 -13.48 -10.83 -17.93
N LYS A 154 -12.62 -9.95 -17.40
CA LYS A 154 -11.23 -9.81 -17.85
C LYS A 154 -10.36 -11.01 -17.44
N SER A 155 -9.25 -11.17 -18.16
CA SER A 155 -8.29 -12.27 -17.95
C SER A 155 -7.71 -12.31 -16.54
N ASP A 156 -7.61 -11.17 -15.86
CA ASP A 156 -7.13 -11.06 -14.47
C ASP A 156 -7.96 -11.86 -13.46
N TYR A 157 -9.21 -12.21 -13.82
CA TYR A 157 -10.10 -13.02 -13.00
C TYR A 157 -10.17 -14.48 -13.47
N LYS A 158 -9.39 -14.90 -14.47
CA LYS A 158 -9.48 -16.25 -15.06
C LYS A 158 -9.33 -17.37 -14.02
N SER A 159 -8.51 -17.16 -12.99
CA SER A 159 -8.29 -18.12 -11.89
C SER A 159 -9.47 -18.22 -10.91
N VAL A 160 -10.39 -17.26 -10.92
CA VAL A 160 -11.55 -17.24 -10.03
C VAL A 160 -12.67 -18.10 -10.62
N PRO A 161 -13.21 -19.10 -9.88
CA PRO A 161 -14.31 -19.92 -10.39
C PRO A 161 -15.57 -19.09 -10.70
N ALA A 162 -16.34 -19.52 -11.71
CA ALA A 162 -17.51 -18.78 -12.20
C ALA A 162 -18.57 -18.49 -11.13
N VAL A 163 -18.73 -19.37 -10.15
CA VAL A 163 -19.64 -19.15 -9.01
C VAL A 163 -19.22 -17.92 -8.21
N TYR A 164 -17.93 -17.78 -7.88
CA TYR A 164 -17.41 -16.63 -7.15
C TYR A 164 -17.43 -15.35 -7.98
N LYS A 165 -17.14 -15.45 -9.29
CA LYS A 165 -17.33 -14.34 -10.23
C LYS A 165 -18.74 -13.79 -10.19
N ASN A 166 -19.74 -14.67 -10.26
CA ASN A 166 -21.15 -14.30 -10.17
C ASN A 166 -21.53 -13.75 -8.78
N MET A 167 -20.87 -14.21 -7.71
CA MET A 167 -21.06 -13.65 -6.38
C MET A 167 -20.48 -12.23 -6.27
N MET A 168 -19.29 -11.98 -6.79
CA MET A 168 -18.62 -10.67 -6.78
C MET A 168 -19.50 -9.55 -7.36
N THR A 169 -20.30 -9.84 -8.38
CA THR A 169 -21.20 -8.83 -8.99
C THR A 169 -22.40 -8.46 -8.10
N ARG A 170 -22.70 -9.29 -7.09
CA ARG A 170 -23.87 -9.16 -6.21
C ARG A 170 -23.54 -8.88 -4.75
N LEU A 171 -22.26 -8.82 -4.37
CA LEU A 171 -21.83 -8.51 -3.01
C LEU A 171 -22.43 -7.19 -2.53
N LYS A 172 -22.87 -7.17 -1.27
CA LYS A 172 -23.34 -5.96 -0.60
C LYS A 172 -22.16 -5.22 0.03
N GLN A 173 -22.39 -3.96 0.42
CA GLN A 173 -21.39 -3.18 1.14
C GLN A 173 -20.93 -3.93 2.40
N GLY A 174 -19.61 -4.05 2.57
CA GLY A 174 -18.98 -4.77 3.67
C GLY A 174 -18.85 -6.28 3.46
N GLU A 175 -19.41 -6.85 2.37
CA GLU A 175 -19.20 -8.25 2.00
C GLU A 175 -18.00 -8.38 1.07
N TYR A 176 -17.14 -9.38 1.32
CA TYR A 176 -15.92 -9.62 0.56
C TYR A 176 -15.73 -11.10 0.31
N ILE A 177 -15.09 -11.41 -0.82
CA ILE A 177 -14.55 -12.73 -1.09
C ILE A 177 -13.04 -12.71 -0.87
N ILE A 178 -12.53 -13.53 0.03
CA ILE A 178 -11.10 -13.64 0.34
C ILE A 178 -10.50 -14.85 -0.36
N GLN A 179 -9.40 -14.63 -1.08
CA GLN A 179 -8.53 -15.66 -1.60
C GLN A 179 -7.20 -15.58 -0.86
N ASN A 180 -6.82 -16.66 -0.18
CA ASN A 180 -5.52 -16.79 0.46
C ASN A 180 -5.04 -18.25 0.33
N PRO A 181 -3.76 -18.51 0.00
CA PRO A 181 -3.18 -19.85 -0.14
C PRO A 181 -3.37 -20.78 1.06
N ILE A 182 -3.56 -20.23 2.27
CA ILE A 182 -3.81 -21.02 3.48
C ILE A 182 -5.19 -21.70 3.46
N PHE A 183 -6.14 -21.18 2.69
CA PHE A 183 -7.48 -21.71 2.57
C PHE A 183 -7.63 -22.58 1.32
N ARG A 184 -8.36 -23.70 1.45
CA ARG A 184 -8.65 -24.60 0.33
C ARG A 184 -9.69 -24.05 -0.65
N SER A 185 -10.46 -23.06 -0.21
CA SER A 185 -11.52 -22.42 -0.98
C SER A 185 -11.53 -20.92 -0.71
N LEU A 186 -12.14 -20.15 -1.62
CA LEU A 186 -12.41 -18.75 -1.36
C LEU A 186 -13.42 -18.62 -0.23
N LEU A 187 -13.19 -17.65 0.67
CA LEU A 187 -14.05 -17.41 1.82
C LEU A 187 -14.95 -16.21 1.56
N ASN A 188 -16.24 -16.33 1.85
CA ASN A 188 -17.13 -15.18 1.91
C ASN A 188 -17.15 -14.63 3.34
N ILE A 189 -16.85 -13.35 3.50
CA ILE A 189 -16.83 -12.68 4.79
C ILE A 189 -17.70 -11.43 4.75
N LYS A 190 -18.14 -11.00 5.94
CA LYS A 190 -18.80 -9.72 6.13
C LYS A 190 -18.06 -8.95 7.21
N PHE A 191 -17.49 -7.81 6.85
CA PHE A 191 -16.85 -6.93 7.82
C PHE A 191 -17.89 -6.41 8.83
N PRO A 192 -17.50 -6.28 10.11
CA PRO A 192 -18.33 -5.63 11.10
C PRO A 192 -18.57 -4.17 10.69
N LYS A 193 -19.62 -3.55 11.26
CA LYS A 193 -19.83 -2.12 11.10
C LYS A 193 -18.61 -1.36 11.68
N PRO A 194 -18.25 -0.20 11.09
CA PRO A 194 -17.16 0.62 11.62
C PRO A 194 -17.37 0.92 13.10
N ILE A 195 -16.28 0.94 13.86
CA ILE A 195 -16.28 1.31 15.28
C ILE A 195 -16.43 2.82 15.51
N TYR A 196 -16.42 3.62 14.43
CA TYR A 196 -16.55 5.07 14.45
C TYR A 196 -17.86 5.52 13.79
N LYS A 197 -18.37 6.67 14.23
CA LYS A 197 -19.55 7.32 13.63
C LYS A 197 -19.12 8.09 12.39
N GLN A 198 -19.65 7.70 11.23
CA GLN A 198 -19.50 8.47 10.00
C GLN A 198 -20.72 9.38 9.85
N PHE A 199 -20.50 10.69 9.81
CA PHE A 199 -21.53 11.65 9.45
C PHE A 199 -21.74 11.58 7.94
N LYS A 200 -23.00 11.43 7.51
CA LYS A 200 -23.39 11.50 6.09
C LYS A 200 -23.61 12.95 5.70
#